data_AF-A0A3D1CNU8-F1
#
_entry.id   AF-A0A3D1CNU8-F1
#
_cell.length_a   1.000
_cell.length_b   1.000
_cell.length_c   1.000
_cell.angle_alpha   90.00
_cell.angle_beta   90.00
_cell.angle_gamma   90.00
#
_symmetry.space_group_name_H-M   'P 1'
#
loop_
_entity.id
_entity.type
_entity.pdbx_description
1 polymer ?
#
loop_
_entity_poly.entity_id
_entity_poly.type
_entity_poly.pdbx_seq_one_letter_code
_entity_poly.pdbx_strand_id
1 'polypeptide(L)'
;SFPEGKTAEAPDNRLPIKNTLLESSLPEIKHVFSHFKLTITPYLFTAEPIHLVAENNRHIWVKIDQALTLGLPAPVKQLIQFLSSTERML
;
A
#
# COMPACT_ATOMS: atom_id res chain seq x y z
N SER A 1 -7.70 -0.20 -4.84
CA SER A 1 -7.11 -1.00 -3.74
C SER A 1 -5.60 -0.86 -3.81
N PHE A 2 -4.87 -1.38 -2.82
CA PHE A 2 -3.42 -1.53 -2.97
C PHE A 2 -3.09 -2.65 -3.95
N PRO A 3 -1.88 -2.66 -4.54
CA PRO A 3 -1.37 -3.83 -5.23
C PRO A 3 -1.28 -5.04 -4.29
N GLU A 4 -1.71 -6.20 -4.76
CA GLU A 4 -1.76 -7.44 -3.98
C GLU A 4 -0.82 -8.48 -4.60
N GLY A 5 -0.16 -9.28 -3.76
CA GLY A 5 0.77 -10.33 -4.15
C GLY A 5 0.51 -11.63 -3.37
N LYS A 6 0.96 -12.77 -3.91
CA LYS A 6 0.83 -14.06 -3.22
C LYS A 6 1.88 -14.25 -2.12
N THR A 7 3.02 -13.58 -2.21
CA THR A 7 4.14 -13.64 -1.27
C THR A 7 4.71 -12.25 -1.03
N ALA A 8 5.54 -12.10 0.01
CA ALA A 8 6.22 -10.86 0.35
C ALA A 8 7.39 -10.50 -0.59
N GLU A 9 7.79 -11.41 -1.48
CA GLU A 9 9.07 -11.32 -2.20
C GLU A 9 8.99 -10.59 -3.54
N ALA A 10 7.80 -10.30 -4.04
CA ALA A 10 7.65 -9.55 -5.28
C ALA A 10 6.36 -8.73 -5.28
N PRO A 11 6.43 -7.39 -5.24
CA PRO A 11 5.29 -6.58 -5.66
C PRO A 11 4.91 -6.96 -7.09
N ASP A 12 3.63 -6.80 -7.44
CA ASP A 12 3.12 -7.13 -8.78
C ASP A 12 4.05 -6.54 -9.87
N ASN A 13 4.63 -7.39 -10.72
CA ASN A 13 5.54 -6.98 -11.82
C ASN A 13 4.90 -5.96 -12.78
N ARG A 14 3.59 -5.72 -12.67
CA ARG A 14 2.85 -4.70 -13.41
C ARG A 14 2.98 -3.29 -12.82
N LEU A 15 3.58 -3.15 -11.64
CA LEU A 15 3.86 -1.84 -11.07
C LEU A 15 5.10 -1.24 -11.73
N PRO A 16 5.04 0.03 -12.19
CA PRO A 16 6.19 0.73 -12.74
C PRO A 16 7.10 1.21 -11.61
N ILE A 17 7.70 0.27 -10.90
CA ILE A 17 8.71 0.45 -9.84
C ILE A 17 9.91 -0.46 -10.14
N LYS A 18 11.10 -0.03 -9.73
CA LYS A 18 12.35 -0.80 -9.90
C LYS A 18 13.11 -0.87 -8.58
N ASN A 19 13.99 -1.87 -8.49
CA ASN A 19 14.92 -2.05 -7.38
C ASN A 19 14.21 -1.95 -6.02
N THR A 20 13.10 -2.69 -5.89
CA THR A 20 12.28 -2.66 -4.68
C THR A 20 12.95 -3.45 -3.58
N LEU A 21 13.09 -2.84 -2.40
CA LEU A 21 13.58 -3.51 -1.21
C LEU A 21 12.43 -3.59 -0.20
N LEU A 22 12.16 -4.81 0.29
CA LEU A 22 11.22 -5.00 1.39
C LEU A 22 11.80 -4.33 2.64
N GLU A 23 11.11 -3.31 3.13
CA GLU A 23 11.54 -2.56 4.30
C GLU A 23 11.00 -3.21 5.58
N SER A 24 9.70 -3.50 5.62
CA SER A 24 9.08 -4.14 6.77
C SER A 24 7.76 -4.82 6.45
N SER A 25 7.41 -5.83 7.26
CA SER A 25 6.02 -6.28 7.40
C SER A 25 5.32 -5.36 8.38
N LEU A 26 4.11 -4.95 8.03
CA LEU A 26 3.25 -4.16 8.90
C LEU A 26 2.29 -5.08 9.67
N PRO A 27 1.67 -4.59 10.76
CA PRO A 27 0.68 -5.36 11.50
C PRO A 27 -0.46 -5.83 10.60
N GLU A 28 -0.92 -7.06 10.85
CA GLU A 28 -2.05 -7.64 10.14
C GLU A 28 -3.34 -6.82 10.36
N ILE A 29 -4.06 -6.57 9.28
CA ILE A 29 -5.34 -5.85 9.32
C ILE A 29 -6.47 -6.87 9.11
N LYS A 30 -7.35 -6.96 10.10
CA LYS A 30 -8.57 -7.78 10.04
C LYS A 30 -9.77 -6.88 9.85
N HIS A 31 -10.58 -7.16 8.83
CA HIS A 31 -11.83 -6.45 8.60
C HIS A 31 -12.95 -7.45 8.30
N VAL A 32 -14.12 -7.21 8.88
CA VAL A 32 -15.29 -8.08 8.72
C VAL A 32 -16.30 -7.40 7.82
N PHE A 33 -16.59 -8.03 6.69
CA PHE A 33 -17.73 -7.70 5.84
C PHE A 33 -18.91 -8.62 6.21
N SER A 34 -20.11 -8.27 5.75
CA SER A 34 -21.32 -9.06 6.05
C SER A 34 -21.23 -10.52 5.58
N HIS A 35 -20.45 -10.80 4.52
CA HIS A 35 -20.40 -12.13 3.89
C HIS A 35 -19.04 -12.82 3.97
N PHE A 36 -17.99 -12.12 4.43
CA PHE A 36 -16.65 -12.70 4.53
C PHE A 36 -15.77 -11.91 5.50
N LYS A 37 -14.67 -12.52 5.92
CA LYS A 37 -13.63 -11.88 6.73
C LYS A 37 -12.40 -11.69 5.87
N LEU A 38 -11.86 -10.49 5.86
CA LEU A 38 -10.64 -10.15 5.16
C LEU A 38 -9.50 -10.03 6.18
N THR A 39 -8.42 -10.75 5.90
CA THR A 39 -7.16 -10.64 6.62
C THR A 39 -6.11 -10.17 5.63
N ILE A 40 -5.48 -9.03 5.91
CA ILE A 40 -4.47 -8.41 5.05
C ILE A 40 -3.16 -8.39 5.81
N THR A 41 -2.08 -8.86 5.17
CA THR A 41 -0.71 -8.70 5.65
C THR A 41 -0.04 -7.63 4.80
N PRO A 42 0.06 -6.38 5.28
CA PRO A 42 0.63 -5.31 4.50
C PRO A 42 2.16 -5.34 4.57
N TYR A 43 2.79 -4.97 3.47
CA TYR A 43 4.24 -4.88 3.35
C TYR A 43 4.63 -3.50 2.85
N LEU A 44 5.67 -2.93 3.42
CA LEU A 44 6.24 -1.66 2.99
C LEU A 44 7.49 -1.92 2.15
N PHE A 45 7.54 -1.28 0.99
CA PHE A 45 8.69 -1.35 0.10
C PHE A 45 9.23 0.05 -0.15
N THR A 46 10.56 0.14 -0.18
CA THR A 46 11.24 1.28 -0.80
C THR A 46 11.53 0.92 -2.26
N ALA A 47 11.41 1.90 -3.15
CA ALA A 47 11.65 1.71 -4.57
C ALA A 47 12.49 2.86 -5.10
N GLU A 48 13.30 2.58 -6.12
CA GLU A 48 14.07 3.63 -6.79
C GLU A 48 13.17 4.43 -7.74
N PRO A 49 13.39 5.77 -7.84
CA PRO A 49 12.69 6.58 -8.82
C PRO A 49 13.05 6.12 -10.23
N ILE A 50 12.04 6.07 -11.11
CA ILE A 50 12.24 5.75 -12.52
C ILE A 50 12.06 6.99 -13.39
N HIS A 51 12.81 7.07 -14.50
CA HIS A 51 12.69 8.14 -15.49
C HIS A 51 11.51 7.90 -16.45
N LEU A 52 10.32 7.65 -15.91
CA LEU A 52 9.08 7.41 -16.66
C LEU A 52 7.87 7.87 -15.82
N VAL A 53 6.78 8.24 -16.47
CA VAL A 53 5.48 8.42 -15.80
C VAL A 53 4.98 7.07 -15.29
N ALA A 54 4.97 6.92 -13.97
CA ALA A 54 4.58 5.69 -13.29
C ALA A 54 3.06 5.59 -13.05
N GLU A 55 2.31 6.68 -13.26
CA GLU A 55 0.84 6.64 -13.23
C GLU A 55 0.29 6.00 -14.52
N ASN A 56 -0.80 5.25 -14.38
CA ASN A 56 -1.51 4.64 -15.50
C ASN A 56 -3.00 4.51 -15.20
N ASN A 57 -3.77 3.89 -16.11
CA ASN A 57 -5.22 3.73 -15.97
C ASN A 57 -5.66 2.87 -14.76
N ARG A 58 -4.73 2.25 -14.01
CA ARG A 58 -5.02 1.39 -12.85
C ARG A 58 -4.43 1.92 -11.54
N HIS A 59 -3.29 2.60 -11.59
CA HIS A 59 -2.56 3.02 -10.40
C HIS A 59 -2.11 4.47 -10.53
N ILE A 60 -2.13 5.17 -9.40
CA ILE A 60 -1.68 6.56 -9.25
C ILE A 60 -0.72 6.66 -8.08
N TRP A 61 0.14 7.69 -8.10
CA TRP A 61 1.01 8.00 -6.98
C TRP A 61 0.39 9.14 -6.19
N VAL A 62 0.11 8.89 -4.91
CA VAL A 62 -0.49 9.88 -4.03
C VAL A 62 0.32 10.00 -2.76
N LYS A 63 0.44 11.22 -2.25
CA LYS A 63 0.99 11.46 -0.92
C LYS A 63 0.04 10.90 0.14
N ILE A 64 0.55 10.55 1.31
CA ILE A 64 -0.23 9.96 2.42
C ILE A 64 -1.38 10.87 2.85
N ASP A 65 -1.13 12.18 2.96
CA ASP A 65 -2.14 13.18 3.31
C ASP A 65 -3.25 13.27 2.26
N GLN A 66 -2.88 13.26 0.98
CA GLN A 66 -3.83 13.24 -0.14
C GLN A 66 -4.63 11.94 -0.17
N ALA A 67 -3.99 10.79 0.08
CA ALA A 67 -4.64 9.49 0.07
C ALA A 67 -5.82 9.43 1.05
N LEU A 68 -5.69 10.04 2.23
CA LEU A 68 -6.76 10.10 3.24
C LEU A 68 -7.99 10.92 2.81
N THR A 69 -7.85 11.76 1.79
CA THR A 69 -8.96 12.52 1.19
C THR A 69 -9.69 11.72 0.11
N LEU A 70 -9.09 10.64 -0.38
CA LEU A 70 -9.73 9.73 -1.32
C LEU A 70 -10.77 8.88 -0.57
N GLY A 71 -11.85 8.51 -1.23
CA GLY A 71 -12.87 7.60 -0.70
C GLY A 71 -12.35 6.16 -0.52
N LEU A 72 -11.38 5.97 0.39
CA LEU A 72 -10.70 4.70 0.61
C LEU A 72 -11.62 3.70 1.33
N PRO A 73 -11.58 2.40 0.96
CA PRO A 73 -12.18 1.35 1.77
C PRO A 73 -11.65 1.37 3.20
N ALA A 74 -12.49 1.02 4.17
CA ALA A 74 -12.15 1.03 5.60
C ALA A 74 -10.78 0.38 5.95
N PRO A 75 -10.45 -0.85 5.51
CA PRO A 75 -9.15 -1.46 5.85
C PRO A 75 -7.95 -0.72 5.24
N VAL A 76 -8.12 -0.13 4.05
CA VAL A 76 -7.08 0.68 3.36
C VAL A 76 -6.88 2.00 4.10
N LYS A 77 -7.96 2.65 4.53
CA LYS A 77 -7.89 3.89 5.32
C LYS A 77 -7.16 3.66 6.65
N GLN A 78 -7.47 2.57 7.35
CA GLN A 78 -6.80 2.19 8.59
C GLN A 78 -5.28 2.04 8.39
N LEU A 79 -4.85 1.41 7.29
CA LEU A 79 -3.44 1.27 6.94
C LEU A 79 -2.74 2.61 6.73
N ILE A 80 -3.33 3.50 5.91
CA ILE A 80 -2.75 4.82 5.64
C ILE A 80 -2.68 5.67 6.92
N GLN A 81 -3.70 5.61 7.78
CA GLN A 81 -3.69 6.31 9.06
C GLN A 81 -2.55 5.83 9.97
N PHE A 82 -2.33 4.51 10.05
CA PHE A 82 -1.21 3.91 10.77
C PHE A 82 0.13 4.44 10.25
N LEU A 83 0.35 4.41 8.93
CA LEU A 83 1.58 4.92 8.30
C LEU A 83 1.79 6.42 8.57
N SER A 84 0.74 7.24 8.44
CA SER A 84 0.83 8.67 8.74
C SER A 84 1.17 8.97 10.20
N SER A 85 0.84 8.06 11.11
CA SER A 85 1.12 8.23 12.54
C SER A 85 2.56 7.83 12.85
N THR A 86 3.05 6.77 12.21
CA THR A 86 4.44 6.33 12.28
C THR A 86 5.40 7.38 11.71
N GLU A 87 5.10 7.97 10.55
CA GLU A 87 5.92 9.05 9.97
C GLU A 87 6.08 10.25 10.91
N ARG A 88 5.07 10.55 11.74
CA ARG A 88 5.14 11.66 12.71
C ARG A 88 5.95 11.34 13.97
N MET A 89 6.36 10.09 14.16
CA MET A 89 7.18 9.64 15.30
C MET A 89 8.66 9.44 14.93
N LEU A 90 9.01 9.54 13.65
CA LEU A 90 10.38 9.58 13.14
C LEU A 90 10.81 11.04 12.93
#